data_AF-A0A1I1PG89-F1
#
_entry.id   AF-A0A1I1PG89-F1
#
_cell.length_a   1.000
_cell.length_b   1.000
_cell.length_c   1.000
_cell.angle_alpha   90.00
_cell.angle_beta   90.00
_cell.angle_gamma   90.00
#
_symmetry.space_group_name_H-M   'P 1'
#
loop_
_entity.id
_entity.type
_entity.pdbx_description
1 polymer ?
#
loop_
_entity_poly.entity_id
_entity_poly.type
_entity_poly.pdbx_seq_one_letter_code
_entity_poly.pdbx_strand_id
1 'polypeptide(L)'
;MNEDKGKLTIGEIIKCAVLAVVGVLCFGIMPDQMGIFGWVLFAVGTLLFIIGVFRFYSLIPDGKTKSDSLLKTFWVGVIAVAVQVAGFFYLYGTGGTGKGAAIATLTLCVSLGLVISVVNFDNKKQKNMLIIICRIISIPILAAAILLNIRDDFSNASIFVGTMLIIELFIVGKVALLPLEK
;
A
#
# COMPACT_ATOMS: atom_id res chain seq x y z
N MET A 1 17.79 20.05 -17.01
CA MET A 1 17.27 21.34 -16.52
C MET A 1 17.34 21.29 -15.01
N ASN A 2 18.42 21.84 -14.45
CA ASN A 2 18.63 22.00 -13.00
C ASN A 2 18.02 23.33 -12.57
N GLU A 3 17.82 23.49 -11.26
CA GLU A 3 17.47 24.72 -10.53
C GLU A 3 15.97 24.95 -10.24
N ASP A 4 15.38 24.08 -9.41
CA ASP A 4 14.71 24.52 -8.18
C ASP A 4 14.46 23.30 -7.27
N LYS A 5 15.51 22.78 -6.60
CA LYS A 5 15.30 21.93 -5.41
C LYS A 5 14.94 22.89 -4.26
N GLY A 6 13.81 23.55 -4.43
CA GLY A 6 13.28 24.58 -3.55
C GLY A 6 13.16 24.03 -2.15
N LYS A 7 13.55 24.85 -1.17
CA LYS A 7 13.46 24.57 0.26
C LYS A 7 12.18 23.79 0.55
N LEU A 8 12.34 22.62 1.17
CA LEU A 8 11.26 21.85 1.78
C LEU A 8 10.49 22.79 2.70
N THR A 9 9.46 23.46 2.18
CA THR A 9 8.80 24.52 2.93
C THR A 9 7.86 23.77 3.86
N ILE A 10 8.03 23.93 5.17
CA ILE A 10 7.22 23.25 6.18
C ILE A 10 5.71 23.31 5.84
N GLY A 11 5.27 24.41 5.22
CA GLY A 11 3.92 24.57 4.69
C GLY A 11 3.47 23.54 3.65
N GLU A 12 4.35 23.05 2.76
CA GLU A 12 4.01 22.00 1.79
C GLU A 12 3.87 20.63 2.45
N ILE A 13 4.73 20.34 3.44
CA ILE A 13 4.65 19.11 4.24
C ILE A 13 3.32 19.10 5.01
N ILE A 14 2.97 20.22 5.64
CA ILE A 14 1.70 20.39 6.35
C ILE A 14 0.52 20.19 5.39
N LYS A 15 0.54 20.78 4.19
CA LYS A 15 -0.53 20.59 3.20
C LYS A 15 -0.68 19.11 2.81
N CYS A 16 0.41 18.40 2.59
CA CYS A 16 0.36 16.97 2.25
C CYS A 16 -0.20 16.14 3.41
N ALA A 17 0.24 16.42 4.65
CA ALA A 17 -0.27 15.77 5.85
C ALA A 17 -1.78 16.04 6.04
N VAL A 18 -2.21 17.29 5.87
CA VAL A 18 -3.64 17.66 5.96
C VAL A 18 -4.46 16.93 4.90
N LEU A 19 -4.00 16.85 3.65
CA LEU A 19 -4.70 16.10 2.60
C LEU A 19 -4.83 14.60 2.95
N ALA A 20 -3.75 13.99 3.44
CA ALA A 20 -3.79 12.59 3.89
C ALA A 20 -4.77 12.40 5.04
N VAL A 21 -4.74 13.28 6.05
CA VAL A 21 -5.65 13.22 7.22
C VAL A 21 -7.10 13.43 6.80
N VAL A 22 -7.40 14.42 5.97
CA VAL A 22 -8.77 14.67 5.48
C VAL A 22 -9.26 13.47 4.66
N GLY A 23 -8.41 12.86 3.83
CA GLY A 23 -8.74 11.63 3.13
C GLY A 23 -9.12 10.48 4.08
N VAL A 24 -8.35 10.30 5.16
CA VAL A 24 -8.66 9.30 6.20
C VAL A 24 -9.97 9.63 6.93
N LEU A 25 -10.24 10.91 7.22
CA LEU A 25 -11.49 11.34 7.85
C LEU A 25 -12.71 11.02 6.97
N CYS A 26 -12.61 11.16 5.64
CA CYS A 26 -13.66 10.73 4.71
C CYS A 26 -13.99 9.23 4.86
N PHE A 27 -12.99 8.38 5.09
CA PHE A 27 -13.22 6.96 5.36
C PHE A 27 -13.86 6.71 6.73
N GLY A 28 -13.56 7.55 7.72
CA GLY A 28 -14.18 7.51 9.04
C GLY A 28 -15.70 7.70 8.97
N ILE A 29 -16.16 8.73 8.25
CA ILE A 29 -17.58 9.09 8.11
C ILE A 29 -18.34 8.25 7.07
N MET A 30 -17.63 7.39 6.33
CA MET A 30 -18.23 6.53 5.30
C MET A 30 -19.16 5.48 5.94
N PRO A 31 -20.39 5.28 5.43
CA PRO A 31 -21.31 4.27 5.95
C PRO A 31 -20.85 2.85 5.58
N ASP A 32 -21.19 1.86 6.42
CA ASP A 32 -20.85 0.45 6.17
C ASP A 32 -21.60 -0.12 4.96
N GLN A 33 -22.85 0.33 4.74
CA GLN A 33 -23.63 0.07 3.54
C GLN A 33 -23.27 1.09 2.46
N MET A 34 -22.46 0.67 1.49
CA MET A 34 -21.94 1.49 0.41
C MET A 34 -23.02 1.85 -0.63
N GLY A 35 -23.88 2.82 -0.30
CA GLY A 35 -24.73 3.52 -1.27
C GLY A 35 -23.95 4.58 -2.06
N ILE A 36 -24.64 5.34 -2.93
CA ILE A 36 -24.01 6.40 -3.76
C ILE A 36 -23.15 7.35 -2.91
N PHE A 37 -23.67 7.77 -1.75
CA PHE A 37 -22.95 8.65 -0.83
C PHE A 37 -21.64 8.03 -0.31
N GLY A 38 -21.65 6.73 0.03
CA GLY A 38 -20.45 6.00 0.45
C GLY A 38 -19.40 5.93 -0.67
N TRP A 39 -19.81 5.67 -1.91
CA TRP A 39 -18.90 5.66 -3.06
C TRP A 39 -18.30 7.03 -3.37
N VAL A 40 -19.09 8.11 -3.23
CA VAL A 40 -18.58 9.49 -3.39
C VAL A 40 -17.55 9.80 -2.31
N LEU A 41 -17.84 9.48 -1.04
CA LEU A 41 -16.89 9.64 0.06
C LEU A 41 -15.61 8.81 -0.14
N PHE A 42 -15.75 7.57 -0.64
CA PHE A 42 -14.61 6.73 -0.97
C PHE A 42 -13.76 7.34 -2.07
N ALA A 43 -14.35 7.83 -3.15
CA ALA A 43 -13.63 8.43 -4.27
C ALA A 43 -12.89 9.71 -3.85
N VAL A 44 -13.58 10.62 -3.14
CA VAL A 44 -12.98 11.87 -2.64
C VAL A 44 -11.90 11.57 -1.61
N GLY A 45 -12.17 10.70 -0.64
CA GLY A 45 -11.21 10.30 0.39
C GLY A 45 -9.96 9.66 -0.22
N THR A 46 -10.14 8.76 -1.18
CA THR A 46 -9.05 8.10 -1.93
C THR A 46 -8.20 9.11 -2.66
N LEU A 47 -8.81 10.04 -3.39
CA LEU A 47 -8.09 11.07 -4.14
C LEU A 47 -7.23 11.93 -3.20
N LEU A 48 -7.81 12.43 -2.11
CA LEU A 48 -7.10 13.25 -1.13
C LEU A 48 -5.97 12.48 -0.44
N PHE A 49 -6.23 11.22 -0.06
CA PHE A 49 -5.26 10.37 0.58
C PHE A 49 -4.06 10.06 -0.33
N ILE A 50 -4.32 9.63 -1.57
CA ILE A 50 -3.28 9.32 -2.55
C ILE A 50 -2.44 10.56 -2.86
N ILE A 51 -3.08 11.71 -3.11
CA ILE A 51 -2.36 12.96 -3.35
C ILE A 51 -1.49 13.30 -2.13
N GLY A 52 -2.04 13.22 -0.93
CA GLY A 52 -1.30 13.49 0.31
C GLY A 52 -0.09 12.58 0.48
N VAL A 53 -0.27 11.26 0.37
CA VAL A 53 0.78 10.25 0.59
C VAL A 53 1.87 10.32 -0.48
N PHE A 54 1.53 10.33 -1.77
CA PHE A 54 2.53 10.33 -2.84
C PHE A 54 3.24 11.67 -2.98
N ARG A 55 2.54 12.79 -2.74
CA ARG A 55 3.19 14.11 -2.71
C ARG A 55 4.12 14.22 -1.50
N PHE A 56 3.72 13.73 -0.34
CA PHE A 56 4.60 13.64 0.82
C PHE A 56 5.84 12.78 0.52
N TYR A 57 5.68 11.61 -0.12
CA TYR A 57 6.79 10.78 -0.55
C TYR A 57 7.74 11.51 -1.51
N SER A 58 7.21 12.25 -2.48
CA SER A 58 8.02 13.03 -3.45
C SER A 58 8.84 14.15 -2.80
N LEU A 59 8.40 14.65 -1.65
CA LEU A 59 9.11 15.67 -0.88
C LEU A 59 10.28 15.09 -0.07
N ILE A 60 10.33 13.77 0.16
CA ILE A 60 11.45 13.14 0.86
C ILE A 60 12.68 13.18 -0.06
N PRO A 61 13.72 13.97 0.25
CA PRO A 61 14.85 14.14 -0.63
C PRO A 61 15.54 12.80 -0.89
N ASP A 62 15.93 12.56 -2.14
CA ASP A 62 16.76 11.42 -2.47
C ASP A 62 18.11 11.56 -1.77
N GLY A 63 18.41 10.58 -0.94
CA GLY A 63 19.64 10.52 -0.18
C GLY A 63 20.87 10.70 -1.07
N LYS A 64 21.81 11.55 -0.66
CA LYS A 64 23.04 11.79 -1.43
C LYS A 64 23.96 10.57 -1.42
N THR A 65 23.79 9.67 -0.43
CA THR A 65 24.59 8.46 -0.27
C THR A 65 23.77 7.19 -0.50
N LYS A 66 24.46 6.07 -0.83
CA LYS A 66 23.84 4.74 -0.91
C LYS A 66 23.14 4.34 0.41
N SER A 67 23.67 4.76 1.55
CA SER A 67 23.10 4.47 2.86
C SER A 67 21.76 5.17 3.07
N ASP A 68 21.66 6.44 2.68
CA ASP A 68 20.43 7.22 2.81
C ASP A 68 19.31 6.70 1.89
N SER A 69 19.68 6.25 0.67
CA SER A 69 18.73 5.60 -0.24
C SER A 69 18.21 4.29 0.33
N LEU A 70 19.06 3.45 0.93
CA LEU A 70 18.65 2.21 1.60
C LEU A 70 17.75 2.48 2.80
N LEU A 71 18.05 3.52 3.59
CA LEU A 71 17.23 3.91 4.74
C LEU A 71 15.83 4.37 4.30
N LYS A 72 15.72 5.16 3.22
CA LYS A 72 14.44 5.56 2.61
C LYS A 72 13.66 4.33 2.13
N THR A 73 14.30 3.41 1.41
CA THR A 73 13.67 2.14 0.97
C THR A 73 13.19 1.31 2.14
N PHE A 74 13.98 1.20 3.21
CA PHE A 74 13.60 0.45 4.40
C PHE A 74 12.35 1.06 5.07
N TRP A 75 12.34 2.37 5.33
CA TRP A 75 11.21 3.03 5.99
C TRP A 75 9.93 2.96 5.16
N VAL A 76 10.01 3.14 3.84
CA VAL A 76 8.84 3.03 2.98
C VAL A 76 8.34 1.58 2.93
N GLY A 77 9.24 0.60 2.91
CA GLY A 77 8.86 -0.81 3.05
C GLY A 77 8.10 -1.09 4.35
N VAL A 78 8.60 -0.57 5.48
CA VAL A 78 7.93 -0.69 6.78
C VAL A 78 6.54 -0.05 6.76
N ILE A 79 6.42 1.16 6.19
CA ILE A 79 5.13 1.87 6.08
C ILE A 79 4.16 1.10 5.17
N ALA A 80 4.63 0.59 4.03
CA ALA A 80 3.81 -0.19 3.10
C ALA A 80 3.24 -1.44 3.78
N VAL A 81 4.08 -2.19 4.50
CA VAL A 81 3.64 -3.35 5.29
C VAL A 81 2.64 -2.94 6.38
N ALA A 82 2.91 -1.86 7.11
CA ALA A 82 2.01 -1.39 8.17
C ALA A 82 0.62 -0.99 7.62
N VAL A 83 0.58 -0.27 6.50
CA VAL A 83 -0.67 0.12 5.82
C VAL A 83 -1.43 -1.11 5.36
N GLN A 84 -0.74 -2.09 4.78
CA GLN A 84 -1.34 -3.34 4.32
C GLN A 84 -1.99 -4.12 5.47
N VAL A 85 -1.24 -4.30 6.55
CA VAL A 85 -1.68 -5.00 7.75
C VAL A 85 -2.89 -4.29 8.36
N ALA A 86 -2.86 -2.96 8.47
CA ALA A 86 -4.00 -2.18 8.97
C ALA A 86 -5.27 -2.37 8.12
N GLY A 87 -5.15 -2.40 6.79
CA GLY A 87 -6.27 -2.66 5.89
C GLY A 87 -6.88 -4.03 6.07
N PHE A 88 -6.06 -5.08 6.18
CA PHE A 88 -6.55 -6.44 6.43
C PHE A 88 -7.20 -6.59 7.79
N PHE A 89 -6.61 -6.02 8.85
CA PHE A 89 -7.23 -6.03 10.18
C PHE A 89 -8.57 -5.29 10.18
N TYR A 90 -8.67 -4.18 9.47
CA TYR A 90 -9.92 -3.44 9.35
C TYR A 90 -11.00 -4.24 8.60
N LEU A 91 -10.66 -4.85 7.46
CA LEU A 91 -11.59 -5.71 6.71
C LEU A 91 -12.08 -6.90 7.56
N TYR A 92 -11.16 -7.54 8.28
CA TYR A 92 -11.48 -8.66 9.16
C TYR A 92 -12.40 -8.22 10.31
N GLY A 93 -12.05 -7.13 11.01
CA GLY A 93 -12.83 -6.60 12.13
C GLY A 93 -14.22 -6.07 11.72
N THR A 94 -14.38 -5.62 10.48
CA THR A 94 -15.68 -5.17 9.94
C THR A 94 -16.52 -6.30 9.34
N GLY A 95 -16.09 -7.56 9.43
CA GLY A 95 -16.89 -8.70 8.97
C GLY A 95 -17.05 -8.80 7.44
N GLY A 96 -16.18 -8.15 6.66
CA GLY A 96 -16.28 -8.16 5.20
C GLY A 96 -17.34 -7.20 4.63
N THR A 97 -17.68 -6.11 5.34
CA THR A 97 -18.55 -5.06 4.79
C THR A 97 -17.99 -4.44 3.51
N GLY A 98 -18.86 -3.84 2.70
CA GLY A 98 -18.43 -3.11 1.49
C GLY A 98 -17.42 -2.00 1.80
N LYS A 99 -17.59 -1.30 2.93
CA LYS A 99 -16.62 -0.32 3.46
C LYS A 99 -15.28 -0.94 3.77
N GLY A 100 -15.27 -2.03 4.53
CA GLY A 100 -14.05 -2.78 4.86
C GLY A 100 -13.31 -3.23 3.61
N ALA A 101 -14.03 -3.77 2.62
CA ALA A 101 -13.48 -4.24 1.35
C ALA A 101 -12.85 -3.10 0.55
N ALA A 102 -13.52 -1.95 0.43
CA ALA A 102 -13.01 -0.80 -0.29
C ALA A 102 -11.73 -0.22 0.35
N ILE A 103 -11.72 -0.09 1.68
CA ILE A 103 -10.56 0.39 2.43
C ILE A 103 -9.38 -0.59 2.30
N ALA A 104 -9.61 -1.89 2.44
CA ALA A 104 -8.57 -2.90 2.27
C ALA A 104 -8.00 -2.96 0.84
N THR A 105 -8.86 -2.76 -0.17
CA THR A 105 -8.40 -2.59 -1.57
C THR A 105 -7.47 -1.39 -1.68
N LEU A 106 -7.87 -0.25 -1.11
CA LEU A 106 -7.09 0.98 -1.17
C LEU A 106 -5.73 0.82 -0.48
N THR A 107 -5.68 0.21 0.70
CA THR A 107 -4.42 -0.04 1.41
C THR A 107 -3.49 -0.94 0.60
N LEU A 108 -4.05 -1.94 -0.11
CA LEU A 108 -3.32 -2.79 -1.04
C LEU A 108 -2.72 -2.00 -2.20
N CYS A 109 -3.52 -1.16 -2.85
CA CYS A 109 -3.03 -0.31 -3.93
C CYS A 109 -1.95 0.66 -3.46
N VAL A 110 -2.11 1.28 -2.28
CA VAL A 110 -1.15 2.25 -1.73
C VAL A 110 0.15 1.56 -1.31
N SER A 111 0.06 0.41 -0.64
CA SER A 111 1.23 -0.40 -0.27
C SER A 111 2.07 -0.77 -1.51
N LEU A 112 1.43 -1.31 -2.54
CA LEU A 112 2.10 -1.65 -3.80
C LEU A 112 2.70 -0.43 -4.49
N GLY A 113 1.95 0.67 -4.57
CA GLY A 113 2.43 1.91 -5.18
C GLY A 113 3.63 2.50 -4.44
N LEU A 114 3.64 2.43 -3.10
CA LEU A 114 4.79 2.82 -2.28
C LEU A 114 6.00 1.94 -2.57
N VAL A 115 5.87 0.61 -2.58
CA VAL A 115 6.97 -0.32 -2.88
C VAL A 115 7.56 -0.05 -4.27
N ILE A 116 6.71 0.10 -5.29
CA ILE A 116 7.14 0.40 -6.67
C ILE A 116 7.87 1.75 -6.74
N SER A 117 7.41 2.75 -5.99
CA SER A 117 7.99 4.10 -6.02
C SER A 117 9.41 4.20 -5.45
N VAL A 118 9.87 3.21 -4.68
CA VAL A 118 11.22 3.22 -4.08
C VAL A 118 12.18 2.23 -4.73
N VAL A 119 11.68 1.32 -5.56
CA VAL A 119 12.55 0.40 -6.30
C VAL A 119 13.02 1.09 -7.58
N ASN A 120 14.32 1.29 -7.69
CA ASN A 120 14.92 1.67 -8.96
C ASN A 120 15.10 0.42 -9.83
N PHE A 121 14.22 0.25 -10.82
CA PHE A 121 14.24 -0.90 -11.73
C PHE A 121 15.45 -0.93 -12.67
N ASP A 122 16.19 0.19 -12.82
CA ASP A 122 17.42 0.24 -13.59
C ASP A 122 18.62 -0.34 -12.83
N ASN A 123 18.51 -0.51 -11.51
CA ASN A 123 19.55 -1.11 -10.69
C ASN A 123 19.34 -2.63 -10.54
N LYS A 124 20.15 -3.40 -11.28
CA LYS A 124 20.14 -4.89 -11.26
C LYS A 124 20.10 -5.49 -9.85
N LYS A 125 20.90 -4.95 -8.91
CA LYS A 125 20.98 -5.49 -7.55
C LYS A 125 19.67 -5.27 -6.78
N GLN A 126 19.05 -4.10 -6.92
CA GLN A 126 17.76 -3.80 -6.28
C GLN A 126 16.61 -4.57 -6.92
N LYS A 127 16.63 -4.71 -8.25
CA LYS A 127 15.67 -5.53 -9.00
C LYS A 127 15.71 -7.00 -8.57
N ASN A 128 16.90 -7.61 -8.52
CA ASN A 128 17.06 -8.98 -8.05
C ASN A 128 16.65 -9.16 -6.58
N MET A 129 16.96 -8.19 -5.72
CA MET A 129 16.51 -8.19 -4.32
C MET A 129 14.98 -8.17 -4.23
N LEU A 130 14.32 -7.31 -5.02
CA LEU A 130 12.85 -7.26 -5.08
C LEU A 130 12.27 -8.62 -5.52
N ILE A 131 12.81 -9.22 -6.59
CA ILE A 131 12.36 -10.53 -7.09
C ILE A 131 12.43 -11.59 -5.97
N ILE A 132 13.54 -11.65 -5.23
CA ILE A 132 13.73 -12.60 -4.12
C ILE A 132 12.72 -12.34 -3.01
N ILE A 133 12.54 -11.08 -2.61
CA ILE A 133 11.57 -10.69 -1.57
C ILE A 133 10.15 -11.09 -2.00
N CYS A 134 9.76 -10.79 -3.25
CA CYS A 134 8.46 -11.18 -3.79
C CYS A 134 8.25 -12.70 -3.77
N ARG A 135 9.28 -13.50 -4.10
CA ARG A 135 9.22 -14.97 -4.01
C ARG A 135 8.99 -15.44 -2.57
N ILE A 136 9.75 -14.89 -1.62
CA ILE A 136 9.65 -15.27 -0.20
C ILE A 136 8.27 -14.91 0.35
N ILE A 137 7.75 -13.71 0.03
CA ILE A 137 6.47 -13.21 0.52
C ILE A 137 5.26 -13.93 -0.12
N SER A 138 5.40 -14.44 -1.34
CA SER A 138 4.31 -15.17 -2.02
C SER A 138 3.86 -16.41 -1.25
N ILE A 139 4.79 -17.13 -0.60
CA ILE A 139 4.51 -18.34 0.18
C ILE A 139 3.61 -18.06 1.40
N PRO A 140 3.97 -17.17 2.34
CA PRO A 140 3.14 -16.85 3.49
C PRO A 140 1.82 -16.20 3.11
N ILE A 141 1.75 -15.43 2.01
CA ILE A 141 0.46 -14.89 1.52
C ILE A 141 -0.50 -16.02 1.16
N LEU A 142 -0.04 -17.01 0.38
CA LEU A 142 -0.86 -18.16 0.01
C LEU A 142 -1.26 -18.99 1.25
N ALA A 143 -0.32 -19.25 2.15
CA ALA A 143 -0.58 -19.98 3.37
C ALA A 143 -1.61 -19.25 4.26
N ALA A 144 -1.48 -17.93 4.42
CA ALA A 144 -2.42 -17.12 5.18
C ALA A 144 -3.83 -17.15 4.57
N ALA A 145 -3.94 -17.02 3.24
CA ALA A 145 -5.23 -17.08 2.54
C ALA A 145 -5.95 -18.42 2.78
N ILE A 146 -5.23 -19.55 2.70
CA ILE A 146 -5.79 -20.88 2.93
C ILE A 146 -6.16 -21.06 4.41
N LEU A 147 -5.24 -20.76 5.33
CA LEU A 147 -5.43 -20.94 6.77
C LEU A 147 -6.58 -20.09 7.32
N LEU A 148 -6.70 -18.83 6.90
CA LEU A 148 -7.81 -17.95 7.30
C LEU A 148 -9.15 -18.51 6.88
N ASN A 149 -9.28 -18.99 5.64
CA ASN A 149 -10.55 -19.54 5.15
C ASN A 149 -10.94 -20.85 5.83
N ILE A 150 -9.97 -21.74 6.08
CA ILE A 150 -10.23 -23.01 6.78
C ILE A 150 -10.60 -22.78 8.25
N ARG A 151 -9.85 -21.92 8.94
CA ARG A 151 -10.05 -21.65 10.37
C ARG A 151 -11.43 -21.03 10.64
N ASP A 152 -11.85 -20.11 9.78
CA ASP A 152 -13.07 -19.32 9.97
C ASP A 152 -14.25 -19.87 9.17
N ASP A 153 -14.19 -21.15 8.76
CA ASP A 153 -15.22 -21.89 8.04
C ASP A 153 -15.84 -21.10 6.87
N PHE A 154 -14.97 -20.46 6.08
CA PHE A 154 -15.35 -19.65 4.93
C PHE A 154 -16.38 -18.54 5.25
N SER A 155 -16.25 -17.87 6.40
CA SER A 155 -16.98 -16.63 6.67
C SER A 155 -16.82 -15.58 5.55
N ASN A 156 -17.80 -14.68 5.41
CA ASN A 156 -17.72 -13.61 4.41
C ASN A 156 -16.41 -12.79 4.53
N ALA A 157 -16.01 -12.45 5.76
CA ALA A 157 -14.78 -11.70 6.03
C ALA A 157 -13.53 -12.46 5.58
N SER A 158 -13.41 -13.74 5.92
CA SER A 158 -12.26 -14.57 5.55
C SER A 158 -12.19 -14.84 4.05
N ILE A 159 -13.34 -14.97 3.36
CA ILE A 159 -13.39 -15.05 1.89
C ILE A 159 -12.88 -13.75 1.27
N PHE A 160 -13.33 -12.58 1.73
CA PHE A 160 -12.87 -11.29 1.19
C PHE A 160 -11.37 -11.07 1.42
N VAL A 161 -10.88 -11.30 2.65
CA VAL A 161 -9.46 -11.18 2.98
C VAL A 161 -8.65 -12.19 2.16
N GLY A 162 -9.10 -13.44 2.08
CA GLY A 162 -8.44 -14.48 1.28
C GLY A 162 -8.39 -14.13 -0.20
N THR A 163 -9.45 -13.58 -0.76
CA THR A 163 -9.49 -13.13 -2.16
C THR A 163 -8.50 -12.00 -2.40
N MET A 164 -8.43 -11.02 -1.49
CA MET A 164 -7.45 -9.93 -1.58
C MET A 164 -6.01 -10.44 -1.52
N LEU A 165 -5.72 -11.39 -0.62
CA LEU A 165 -4.41 -12.03 -0.53
C LEU A 165 -4.07 -12.79 -1.83
N ILE A 166 -5.04 -13.44 -2.48
CA ILE A 166 -4.84 -14.09 -3.78
C ILE A 166 -4.55 -13.06 -4.89
N ILE A 167 -5.24 -11.92 -4.90
CA ILE A 167 -4.97 -10.83 -5.86
C ILE A 167 -3.54 -10.29 -5.65
N GLU A 168 -3.15 -10.07 -4.39
CA GLU A 168 -1.81 -9.63 -4.03
C GLU A 168 -0.76 -10.66 -4.48
N LEU A 169 -1.02 -11.95 -4.22
CA LEU A 169 -0.19 -13.06 -4.66
C LEU A 169 -0.02 -13.07 -6.19
N PHE A 170 -1.06 -12.75 -6.95
CA PHE A 170 -0.96 -12.70 -8.41
C PHE A 170 -0.04 -11.56 -8.88
N ILE A 171 -0.16 -10.38 -8.28
CA ILE A 171 0.67 -9.21 -8.61
C ILE A 171 2.12 -9.45 -8.20
N VAL A 172 2.33 -9.85 -6.94
CA VAL A 172 3.66 -10.15 -6.39
C VAL A 172 4.28 -11.35 -7.11
N GLY A 173 3.48 -12.36 -7.42
CA GLY A 173 3.86 -13.56 -8.16
C GLY A 173 4.36 -13.25 -9.57
N LYS A 174 3.73 -12.31 -10.28
CA LYS A 174 4.25 -11.84 -11.59
C LYS A 174 5.66 -11.27 -11.48
N VAL A 175 5.95 -10.50 -10.44
CA VAL A 175 7.30 -9.96 -10.20
C VAL A 175 8.25 -11.08 -9.76
N ALA A 176 7.78 -12.00 -8.92
CA ALA A 176 8.55 -13.14 -8.42
C ALA A 176 9.00 -14.10 -9.54
N LEU A 177 8.20 -14.25 -10.61
CA LEU A 177 8.50 -15.10 -11.76
C LEU A 177 9.52 -14.49 -12.74
N LEU A 178 9.90 -13.23 -12.58
CA LEU A 178 10.93 -12.63 -13.42
C LEU A 178 12.28 -13.35 -13.22
N PRO A 179 13.05 -13.55 -14.31
CA PRO A 179 14.39 -14.11 -14.21
C PRO A 179 15.32 -13.13 -13.46
N LEU A 180 16.23 -13.68 -12.66
CA LEU A 180 17.29 -12.87 -12.04
C LEU A 180 18.25 -12.40 -13.12
N GLU A 181 18.53 -11.10 -13.14
CA GLU A 181 19.49 -10.52 -14.07
C GLU A 181 20.91 -10.88 -13.63
N LYS A 182 21.72 -11.37 -14.58
CA LYS A 182 23.13 -11.65 -14.39
C LYS A 182 23.98 -10.38 -14.53
#